data_AF-A0A521SJX0-F1
#
_entry.id   AF-A0A521SJX0-F1
#
_cell.length_a   1.000
_cell.length_b   1.000
_cell.length_c   1.000
_cell.angle_alpha   90.00
_cell.angle_beta   90.00
_cell.angle_gamma   90.00
#
_symmetry.space_group_name_H-M   'P 1'
#
loop_
_entity.id
_entity.type
_entity.pdbx_description
1 polymer ?
#
loop_
_entity_poly.entity_id
_entity_poly.type
_entity_poly.pdbx_seq_one_letter_code
_entity_poly.pdbx_strand_id
1 'polypeptide(L)'
;MKIPDHPRGKLTRITLKYHGRMPQVDFSDGRHRGSEIGGYINKDSALLLSTAHWYPTVPEQSTLLTYNLRVYAPKGQEVMAAGDRQPPGGFFKKQDHTSFRMQYPTEGINVISGPYHVRTRKVKGISLATFFTDDDEEQSEAYLSGMEGHLKNFEERFGPYPYSSMAVVDSPLMEGLGFPQFTIIGKRLLRIPGMIQGSLGHEMLHNWWGNSVYPNMERGNWSEGLTTYLHDHTGAVKKIGGAAARRELLERYTIYTQSGPEPSLAEFREREDGAGLAVGYDKAAYVFGMLESEIGTERFYSGLKRFGEENRFRIATWEDLKRAMEKESGQSLDTFFKQWVYTAGAPRIRIEGATLDAEGKDGKLILETDPLFHQKVPIAITTDSEISMTVVSIDSTHQTIPLKASGPIRAITVDPEYTALRKLLPEELPPTIASVLETDAILPVLFSEALTPQERQQYEGFLEIAEVRYKEITDLTENKGPTVLFGPPDETGQIGGWTPKDVPWSWNGRSLTIDKVTISSGKDTGVFSWRGPNGAVQPVVWIVGYSAEGLRSLAMRLGYYMASSYVLLADGKPAARGEWKSKGQPLEVTFPANP
;
A
#
# COMPACT_ATOMS: atom_id res chain seq x y z
N MET A 1 -34.09 -0.36 -18.53
CA MET A 1 -34.97 -1.10 -19.46
C MET A 1 -35.34 -2.42 -18.80
N LYS A 2 -36.62 -2.77 -18.67
CA LYS A 2 -37.00 -4.12 -18.21
C LYS A 2 -37.05 -5.05 -19.42
N ILE A 3 -36.29 -6.14 -19.38
CA ILE A 3 -36.36 -7.19 -20.41
C ILE A 3 -37.59 -8.06 -20.06
N PRO A 4 -38.52 -8.32 -20.99
CA PRO A 4 -39.66 -9.20 -20.73
C PRO A 4 -39.22 -10.59 -20.26
N ASP A 5 -40.08 -11.27 -19.49
CA ASP A 5 -39.82 -12.65 -19.06
C ASP A 5 -39.43 -13.52 -20.26
N HIS A 6 -38.19 -13.98 -20.25
CA HIS A 6 -37.61 -14.73 -21.34
C HIS A 6 -37.36 -16.18 -20.90
N PRO A 7 -37.75 -17.19 -21.70
CA PRO A 7 -37.53 -18.58 -21.33
C PRO A 7 -36.04 -18.87 -21.11
N ARG A 8 -35.73 -19.53 -19.98
CA ARG A 8 -34.37 -19.97 -19.63
C ARG A 8 -33.77 -20.78 -20.79
N GLY A 9 -32.53 -20.47 -21.16
CA GLY A 9 -31.77 -21.21 -22.18
C GLY A 9 -31.92 -20.71 -23.62
N LYS A 10 -32.69 -19.65 -23.89
CA LYS A 10 -32.74 -19.01 -25.21
C LYS A 10 -31.94 -17.70 -25.23
N LEU A 11 -31.20 -17.47 -26.32
CA LEU A 11 -30.46 -16.23 -26.57
C LEU A 11 -31.42 -15.11 -26.99
N THR A 12 -31.39 -13.98 -26.26
CA THR A 12 -32.09 -12.76 -26.62
C THR A 12 -31.11 -11.76 -27.20
N ARG A 13 -31.39 -11.23 -28.40
CA ARG A 13 -30.61 -10.11 -28.96
C ARG A 13 -31.32 -8.81 -28.66
N ILE A 14 -30.65 -7.92 -27.94
CA ILE A 14 -31.09 -6.54 -27.69
C ILE A 14 -30.16 -5.61 -28.45
N THR A 15 -30.72 -4.65 -29.18
CA THR A 15 -29.94 -3.60 -29.86
C THR A 15 -30.31 -2.26 -29.26
N LEU A 16 -29.32 -1.59 -28.68
CA LEU A 16 -29.46 -0.25 -28.09
C LEU A 16 -28.69 0.74 -28.95
N LYS A 17 -29.32 1.88 -29.24
CA LYS A 17 -28.68 3.03 -29.91
C LYS A 17 -28.90 4.24 -29.02
N TYR A 18 -27.81 4.81 -28.54
CA TYR A 18 -27.83 5.98 -27.68
C TYR A 18 -26.60 6.85 -27.97
N HIS A 19 -26.70 8.12 -27.61
CA HIS A 19 -25.62 9.09 -27.74
C HIS A 19 -25.72 10.06 -26.56
N GLY A 20 -24.67 10.85 -26.38
CA GLY A 20 -24.57 11.83 -25.30
C GLY A 20 -23.26 12.58 -25.42
N ARG A 21 -22.99 13.44 -24.43
CA ARG A 21 -21.78 14.26 -24.38
C ARG A 21 -20.97 13.85 -23.15
N MET A 22 -19.66 13.76 -23.32
CA MET A 22 -18.71 13.63 -22.21
C MET A 22 -18.18 15.00 -21.83
N PRO A 23 -17.76 15.21 -20.57
CA PRO A 23 -17.14 16.46 -20.17
C PRO A 23 -15.80 16.68 -20.91
N GLN A 24 -15.41 17.95 -21.00
CA GLN A 24 -14.03 18.34 -21.29
C GLN A 24 -13.33 18.60 -19.97
N VAL A 25 -12.08 18.17 -19.86
CA VAL A 25 -11.30 18.28 -18.62
C VAL A 25 -10.03 19.05 -18.91
N ASP A 26 -9.75 20.07 -18.10
CA ASP A 26 -8.49 20.81 -18.16
C ASP A 26 -7.47 20.16 -17.22
N PHE A 27 -6.50 19.44 -17.78
CA PHE A 27 -5.45 18.79 -17.02
C PHE A 27 -4.29 19.71 -16.60
N SER A 28 -4.43 21.04 -16.76
CA SER A 28 -3.37 22.01 -16.43
C SER A 28 -3.01 22.03 -14.94
N ASP A 29 -3.99 21.76 -14.05
CA ASP A 29 -3.74 21.67 -12.61
C ASP A 29 -2.97 20.39 -12.22
N GLY A 30 -3.01 19.39 -13.11
CA GLY A 30 -2.49 18.04 -12.95
C GLY A 30 -2.86 17.43 -11.61
N ARG A 31 -4.14 17.45 -11.20
CA ARG A 31 -4.65 16.82 -9.97
C ARG A 31 -5.60 15.64 -10.21
N HIS A 32 -6.07 15.49 -11.43
CA HIS A 32 -7.18 14.61 -11.78
C HIS A 32 -6.88 13.12 -11.67
N ARG A 33 -7.84 12.38 -11.10
CA ARG A 33 -7.88 10.91 -11.11
C ARG A 33 -8.98 10.40 -12.04
N GLY A 34 -8.75 9.24 -12.64
CA GLY A 34 -9.71 8.53 -13.49
C GLY A 34 -10.93 8.03 -12.71
N SER A 35 -10.77 7.64 -11.44
CA SER A 35 -11.88 7.30 -10.54
C SER A 35 -12.87 8.46 -10.35
N GLU A 36 -12.38 9.70 -10.35
CA GLU A 36 -13.20 10.92 -10.21
C GLU A 36 -13.92 11.30 -11.51
N ILE A 37 -13.24 11.12 -12.65
CA ILE A 37 -13.74 11.60 -13.96
C ILE A 37 -14.63 10.56 -14.64
N GLY A 38 -14.28 9.28 -14.57
CA GLY A 38 -14.93 8.18 -15.28
C GLY A 38 -14.74 8.21 -16.81
N GLY A 39 -14.91 9.36 -17.46
CA GLY A 39 -14.63 9.55 -18.88
C GLY A 39 -14.66 11.02 -19.33
N TYR A 40 -13.90 11.32 -20.38
CA TYR A 40 -13.81 12.66 -20.98
C TYR A 40 -13.56 12.58 -22.48
N ILE A 41 -13.92 13.64 -23.21
CA ILE A 41 -13.57 13.81 -24.63
C ILE A 41 -12.99 15.21 -24.81
N ASN A 42 -11.66 15.28 -24.90
CA ASN A 42 -10.94 16.49 -25.28
C ASN A 42 -10.62 16.46 -26.78
N LYS A 43 -10.06 17.56 -27.28
CA LYS A 43 -9.65 17.68 -28.69
C LYS A 43 -8.61 16.61 -29.06
N ASP A 44 -7.61 16.42 -28.21
CA ASP A 44 -6.43 15.63 -28.54
C ASP A 44 -6.41 14.26 -27.85
N SER A 45 -7.27 14.03 -26.85
CA SER A 45 -7.40 12.73 -26.17
C SER A 45 -8.81 12.47 -25.64
N ALA A 46 -9.13 11.21 -25.41
CA ALA A 46 -10.37 10.78 -24.78
C ALA A 46 -10.14 9.56 -23.88
N LEU A 47 -10.97 9.44 -22.85
CA LEU A 47 -11.00 8.29 -21.95
C LEU A 47 -12.46 7.90 -21.70
N LEU A 48 -12.73 6.61 -21.65
CA LEU A 48 -14.01 6.07 -21.25
C LEU A 48 -13.79 4.79 -20.44
N LEU A 49 -13.92 4.92 -19.12
CA LEU A 49 -13.86 3.81 -18.19
C LEU A 49 -15.24 3.17 -18.02
N SER A 50 -15.27 1.89 -17.64
CA SER A 50 -16.51 1.18 -17.30
C SER A 50 -17.24 1.82 -16.11
N THR A 51 -16.51 2.47 -15.21
CA THR A 51 -17.04 3.23 -14.06
C THR A 51 -17.80 4.50 -14.46
N ALA A 52 -17.67 4.96 -15.72
CA ALA A 52 -18.52 6.04 -16.23
C ALA A 52 -20.00 5.63 -16.41
N HIS A 53 -20.32 4.34 -16.23
CA HIS A 53 -21.66 3.77 -16.43
C HIS A 53 -22.28 4.10 -17.80
N TRP A 54 -21.42 4.32 -18.81
CA TRP A 54 -21.83 4.63 -20.18
C TRP A 54 -22.41 3.43 -20.91
N TYR A 55 -21.87 2.24 -20.64
CA TYR A 55 -22.33 0.99 -21.25
C TYR A 55 -23.49 0.43 -20.44
N PRO A 56 -24.56 -0.07 -21.11
CA PRO A 56 -25.64 -0.78 -20.43
C PRO A 56 -25.10 -2.01 -19.69
N THR A 57 -25.39 -2.10 -18.39
CA THR A 57 -25.03 -3.23 -17.54
C THR A 57 -26.27 -4.02 -17.13
N VAL A 58 -26.08 -5.30 -16.80
CA VAL A 58 -27.12 -6.12 -16.15
C VAL A 58 -26.93 -5.95 -14.64
N PRO A 59 -27.96 -5.50 -13.90
CA PRO A 59 -27.85 -5.28 -12.47
C PRO A 59 -27.87 -6.62 -11.70
N GLU A 60 -26.74 -7.31 -11.74
CA GLU A 60 -26.36 -8.43 -10.87
C GLU A 60 -24.86 -8.27 -10.59
N GLN A 61 -24.49 -8.27 -9.31
CA GLN A 61 -23.09 -8.28 -8.92
C GLN A 61 -22.46 -9.54 -9.53
N SER A 62 -21.42 -9.40 -10.36
CA SER A 62 -20.66 -10.50 -10.99
C SER A 62 -21.00 -10.89 -12.45
N THR A 63 -21.59 -10.01 -13.28
CA THR A 63 -21.70 -10.32 -14.72
C THR A 63 -20.42 -9.96 -15.48
N LEU A 64 -19.66 -10.97 -15.90
CA LEU A 64 -18.57 -10.80 -16.87
C LEU A 64 -19.12 -10.77 -18.30
N LEU A 65 -18.44 -10.06 -19.19
CA LEU A 65 -18.85 -9.91 -20.59
C LEU A 65 -17.69 -10.20 -21.55
N THR A 66 -18.04 -10.64 -22.76
CA THR A 66 -17.15 -10.68 -23.93
C THR A 66 -17.65 -9.66 -24.95
N TYR A 67 -16.78 -9.08 -25.76
CA TYR A 67 -17.21 -8.04 -26.70
C TYR A 67 -16.45 -8.02 -28.03
N ASN A 68 -17.13 -7.52 -29.06
CA ASN A 68 -16.51 -6.99 -30.27
C ASN A 68 -16.74 -5.48 -30.27
N LEU A 69 -15.66 -4.72 -30.15
CA LEU A 69 -15.69 -3.27 -30.04
C LEU A 69 -15.20 -2.63 -31.33
N ARG A 70 -15.89 -1.60 -31.80
CA ARG A 70 -15.43 -0.71 -32.87
C ARG A 70 -15.42 0.72 -32.34
N VAL A 71 -14.27 1.38 -32.40
CA VAL A 71 -14.07 2.74 -31.90
C VAL A 71 -13.70 3.67 -33.07
N TYR A 72 -14.46 4.74 -33.23
CA TYR A 72 -14.21 5.79 -34.22
C TYR A 72 -13.62 6.98 -33.47
N ALA A 73 -12.32 7.25 -33.68
CA ALA A 73 -11.61 8.35 -33.03
C ALA A 73 -11.24 9.44 -34.05
N PRO A 74 -11.00 10.69 -33.62
CA PRO A 74 -10.51 11.74 -34.49
C PRO A 74 -9.22 11.34 -35.23
N LYS A 75 -9.03 11.89 -36.44
CA LYS A 75 -7.83 11.63 -37.24
C LYS A 75 -6.57 12.03 -36.45
N GLY A 76 -5.58 11.13 -36.42
CA GLY A 76 -4.32 11.34 -35.70
C GLY A 76 -4.32 10.80 -34.27
N GLN A 77 -5.45 10.26 -33.78
CA GLN A 77 -5.48 9.55 -32.51
C GLN A 77 -5.40 8.04 -32.70
N GLU A 78 -4.54 7.40 -31.91
CA GLU A 78 -4.52 5.95 -31.70
C GLU A 78 -5.48 5.58 -30.58
N VAL A 79 -6.01 4.36 -30.62
CA VAL A 79 -6.98 3.85 -29.64
C VAL A 79 -6.41 2.62 -28.98
N MET A 80 -6.55 2.53 -27.66
CA MET A 80 -6.30 1.33 -26.88
C MET A 80 -7.56 0.90 -26.12
N ALA A 81 -7.84 -0.40 -26.16
CA ALA A 81 -8.84 -1.10 -25.37
C ALA A 81 -8.38 -2.56 -25.20
N ALA A 82 -8.93 -3.27 -24.22
CA ALA A 82 -8.63 -4.69 -24.06
C ALA A 82 -9.20 -5.52 -25.24
N GLY A 83 -8.54 -6.64 -25.54
CA GLY A 83 -8.92 -7.57 -26.60
C GLY A 83 -7.95 -7.60 -27.78
N ASP A 84 -8.07 -8.63 -28.61
CA ASP A 84 -7.27 -8.79 -29.83
C ASP A 84 -7.65 -7.73 -30.87
N ARG A 85 -6.70 -6.89 -31.27
CA ARG A 85 -6.89 -5.91 -32.36
C ARG A 85 -7.22 -6.63 -33.67
N GLN A 86 -8.20 -6.12 -34.42
CA GLN A 86 -8.68 -6.70 -35.67
C GLN A 86 -8.40 -5.78 -36.88
N PRO A 87 -7.80 -6.28 -37.98
CA PRO A 87 -7.26 -7.64 -38.14
C PRO A 87 -5.99 -7.87 -37.29
N PRO A 88 -5.69 -9.13 -36.91
CA PRO A 88 -4.51 -9.45 -36.10
C PRO A 88 -3.22 -8.91 -36.72
N GLY A 89 -2.43 -8.18 -35.93
CA GLY A 89 -1.14 -7.60 -36.36
C GLY A 89 -1.23 -6.38 -37.27
N GLY A 90 -2.41 -5.78 -37.45
CA GLY A 90 -2.59 -4.62 -38.32
C GLY A 90 -2.20 -3.28 -37.68
N PHE A 91 -1.19 -2.62 -38.24
CA PHE A 91 -1.10 -1.15 -38.26
C PHE A 91 -1.89 -0.61 -39.46
N PHE A 92 -2.46 0.58 -39.31
CA PHE A 92 -3.44 1.19 -40.22
C PHE A 92 -3.07 1.15 -41.70
N LYS A 93 -4.00 0.63 -42.52
CA LYS A 93 -4.29 1.19 -43.84
C LYS A 93 -5.81 1.39 -43.97
N LYS A 94 -6.26 2.65 -44.01
CA LYS A 94 -7.60 3.09 -44.47
C LYS A 94 -8.83 2.45 -43.80
N GLN A 95 -8.97 2.51 -42.47
CA GLN A 95 -10.27 2.25 -41.82
C GLN A 95 -10.61 3.43 -40.90
N ASP A 96 -11.88 3.89 -40.93
CA ASP A 96 -12.39 4.99 -40.09
C ASP A 96 -12.55 4.60 -38.60
N HIS A 97 -12.12 3.40 -38.21
CA HIS A 97 -12.25 2.88 -36.85
C HIS A 97 -11.15 1.87 -36.50
N THR A 98 -10.95 1.67 -35.19
CA THR A 98 -10.15 0.58 -34.61
C THR A 98 -11.09 -0.48 -34.05
N SER A 99 -10.79 -1.76 -34.29
CA SER A 99 -11.59 -2.89 -33.82
C SER A 99 -10.84 -3.75 -32.80
N PHE A 100 -11.53 -4.18 -31.75
CA PHE A 100 -11.02 -5.09 -30.72
C PHE A 100 -12.00 -6.26 -30.52
N ARG A 101 -11.45 -7.46 -30.27
CA ARG A 101 -12.25 -8.63 -29.91
C ARG A 101 -11.75 -9.19 -28.57
N MET A 102 -12.55 -9.01 -27.53
CA MET A 102 -12.33 -9.64 -26.24
C MET A 102 -13.13 -10.94 -26.20
N GLN A 103 -12.44 -12.06 -26.43
CA GLN A 103 -13.05 -13.40 -26.43
C GLN A 103 -13.12 -14.05 -25.06
N TYR A 104 -12.47 -13.45 -24.05
CA TYR A 104 -12.46 -13.93 -22.69
C TYR A 104 -13.39 -13.07 -21.82
N PRO A 105 -14.12 -13.66 -20.86
CA PRO A 105 -14.90 -12.92 -19.88
C PRO A 105 -14.08 -11.81 -19.18
N THR A 106 -14.61 -10.58 -19.12
CA THR A 106 -14.02 -9.42 -18.42
C THR A 106 -15.10 -8.57 -17.74
N GLU A 107 -14.72 -7.77 -16.74
CA GLU A 107 -15.63 -6.94 -15.93
C GLU A 107 -16.14 -5.68 -16.66
N GLY A 108 -15.41 -5.21 -17.68
CA GLY A 108 -15.72 -3.93 -18.30
C GLY A 108 -15.09 -3.68 -19.66
N ILE A 109 -15.57 -2.63 -20.30
CA ILE A 109 -15.01 -2.06 -21.53
C ILE A 109 -14.37 -0.73 -21.16
N ASN A 110 -13.05 -0.65 -21.27
CA ASN A 110 -12.27 0.56 -21.02
C ASN A 110 -11.58 0.98 -22.31
N VAL A 111 -11.68 2.26 -22.67
CA VAL A 111 -11.15 2.80 -23.92
C VAL A 111 -10.39 4.08 -23.64
N ILE A 112 -9.21 4.20 -24.22
CA ILE A 112 -8.42 5.44 -24.22
C ILE A 112 -7.96 5.75 -25.64
N SER A 113 -7.96 7.02 -26.01
CA SER A 113 -7.40 7.50 -27.28
C SER A 113 -6.60 8.77 -27.12
N GLY A 114 -5.59 8.93 -27.96
CA GLY A 114 -4.66 10.05 -27.89
C GLY A 114 -3.67 10.06 -29.05
N PRO A 115 -2.82 11.10 -29.14
CA PRO A 115 -1.86 11.27 -30.23
C PRO A 115 -0.60 10.43 -29.95
N TYR A 116 -0.77 9.12 -29.83
CA TYR A 116 0.26 8.21 -29.35
C TYR A 116 1.21 7.76 -30.45
N HIS A 117 2.49 7.72 -30.13
CA HIS A 117 3.50 6.91 -30.80
C HIS A 117 3.44 5.49 -30.26
N VAL A 118 3.04 4.57 -31.13
CA VAL A 118 2.93 3.16 -30.76
C VAL A 118 4.23 2.43 -31.07
N ARG A 119 4.89 1.88 -30.05
CA ARG A 119 6.01 0.94 -30.22
C ARG A 119 5.59 -0.44 -29.76
N THR A 120 6.09 -1.48 -30.43
CA THR A 120 5.70 -2.86 -30.14
C THR A 120 6.89 -3.81 -30.12
N ARG A 121 6.77 -4.86 -29.32
CA ARG A 121 7.73 -5.97 -29.25
C ARG A 121 6.97 -7.29 -29.11
N LYS A 122 7.40 -8.33 -29.83
CA LYS A 122 6.85 -9.68 -29.65
C LYS A 122 7.76 -10.53 -28.79
N VAL A 123 7.22 -11.13 -27.75
CA VAL A 123 7.92 -12.04 -26.82
C VAL A 123 7.13 -13.33 -26.75
N LYS A 124 7.68 -14.44 -27.26
CA LYS A 124 7.02 -15.77 -27.28
C LYS A 124 5.56 -15.77 -27.79
N GLY A 125 5.26 -14.93 -28.78
CA GLY A 125 3.91 -14.79 -29.35
C GLY A 125 2.99 -13.77 -28.66
N ILE A 126 3.41 -13.22 -27.52
CA ILE A 126 2.71 -12.15 -26.81
C ILE A 126 3.19 -10.80 -27.35
N SER A 127 2.26 -9.89 -27.66
CA SER A 127 2.58 -8.56 -28.17
C SER A 127 2.62 -7.54 -27.04
N LEU A 128 3.80 -7.02 -26.73
CA LEU A 128 4.02 -5.91 -25.82
C LEU A 128 3.92 -4.59 -26.60
N ALA A 129 3.33 -3.56 -26.01
CA ALA A 129 3.20 -2.25 -26.65
C ALA A 129 3.32 -1.08 -25.68
N THR A 130 3.83 0.05 -26.16
CA THR A 130 3.70 1.35 -25.50
C THR A 130 2.91 2.28 -26.39
N PHE A 131 2.02 3.07 -25.79
CA PHE A 131 1.24 4.12 -26.43
C PHE A 131 1.61 5.42 -25.72
N PHE A 132 2.67 6.07 -26.17
CA PHE A 132 3.23 7.26 -25.51
C PHE A 132 3.12 8.48 -26.40
N THR A 133 2.76 9.62 -25.83
CA THR A 133 2.77 10.90 -26.54
C THR A 133 4.20 11.36 -26.83
N ASP A 134 4.35 12.45 -27.61
CA ASP A 134 5.65 13.07 -27.93
C ASP A 134 6.55 13.26 -26.69
N ASP A 135 5.95 13.65 -25.56
CA ASP A 135 6.68 13.94 -24.31
C ASP A 135 7.35 12.69 -23.71
N ASP A 136 6.80 11.51 -23.96
CA ASP A 136 7.17 10.26 -23.28
C ASP A 136 7.68 9.18 -24.25
N GLU A 137 7.75 9.48 -25.56
CA GLU A 137 8.16 8.52 -26.60
C GLU A 137 9.49 7.84 -26.28
N GLU A 138 10.47 8.60 -25.76
CA GLU A 138 11.81 8.12 -25.40
C GLU A 138 11.79 7.00 -24.33
N GLN A 139 10.74 6.93 -23.51
CA GLN A 139 10.59 5.95 -22.45
C GLN A 139 10.17 4.57 -22.99
N SER A 140 9.75 4.48 -24.26
CA SER A 140 9.18 3.27 -24.86
C SER A 140 10.10 2.06 -24.72
N GLU A 141 11.39 2.23 -24.98
CA GLU A 141 12.35 1.11 -24.93
C GLU A 141 12.56 0.59 -23.50
N ALA A 142 12.66 1.49 -22.52
CA ALA A 142 12.79 1.13 -21.12
C ALA A 142 11.55 0.35 -20.63
N TYR A 143 10.35 0.81 -20.99
CA TYR A 143 9.10 0.15 -20.65
C TYR A 143 8.90 -1.19 -21.35
N LEU A 144 9.22 -1.30 -22.64
CA LEU A 144 9.16 -2.57 -23.38
C LEU A 144 10.10 -3.61 -22.76
N SER A 145 11.33 -3.22 -22.43
CA SER A 145 12.30 -4.10 -21.79
C SER A 145 11.90 -4.48 -20.36
N GLY A 146 11.32 -3.55 -19.60
CA GLY A 146 10.73 -3.82 -18.29
C GLY A 146 9.58 -4.83 -18.35
N MET A 147 8.64 -4.63 -19.26
CA MET A 147 7.54 -5.55 -19.49
C MET A 147 8.02 -6.95 -19.89
N GLU A 148 9.02 -7.04 -20.76
CA GLU A 148 9.61 -8.33 -21.16
C GLU A 148 10.24 -9.07 -19.98
N GLY A 149 10.98 -8.36 -19.12
CA GLY A 149 11.56 -8.93 -17.90
C GLY A 149 10.51 -9.46 -16.93
N HIS A 150 9.47 -8.67 -16.67
CA HIS A 150 8.34 -9.06 -15.80
C HIS A 150 7.57 -10.24 -16.37
N LEU A 151 7.25 -10.20 -17.67
CA LEU A 151 6.56 -11.28 -18.35
C LEU A 151 7.33 -12.60 -18.21
N LYS A 152 8.64 -12.59 -18.45
CA LYS A 152 9.48 -13.79 -18.30
C LYS A 152 9.45 -14.33 -16.86
N ASN A 153 9.66 -13.45 -15.87
CA ASN A 153 9.67 -13.81 -14.45
C ASN A 153 8.31 -14.41 -14.01
N PHE A 154 7.21 -13.79 -14.40
CA PHE A 154 5.87 -14.24 -14.01
C PHE A 154 5.47 -15.52 -14.74
N GLU A 155 5.82 -15.71 -16.01
CA GLU A 155 5.59 -16.98 -16.71
C GLU A 155 6.32 -18.15 -16.06
N GLU A 156 7.55 -17.94 -15.60
CA GLU A 156 8.35 -18.95 -14.90
C GLU A 156 7.72 -19.35 -13.56
N ARG A 157 7.09 -18.41 -12.85
CA ARG A 157 6.52 -18.64 -11.50
C ARG A 157 5.06 -19.09 -11.51
N PHE A 158 4.24 -18.57 -12.42
CA PHE A 158 2.78 -18.70 -12.37
C PHE A 158 2.19 -19.40 -13.60
N GLY A 159 3.02 -19.72 -14.58
CA GLY A 159 2.61 -20.32 -15.83
C GLY A 159 2.22 -19.30 -16.91
N PRO A 160 1.73 -19.76 -18.07
CA PRO A 160 1.59 -18.94 -19.27
C PRO A 160 0.76 -17.68 -19.05
N TYR A 161 1.19 -16.57 -19.67
CA TYR A 161 0.44 -15.30 -19.63
C TYR A 161 -0.99 -15.49 -20.15
N PRO A 162 -2.02 -14.93 -19.47
CA PRO A 162 -3.39 -15.30 -19.79
C PRO A 162 -3.93 -14.71 -21.10
N TYR A 163 -3.24 -13.72 -21.66
CA TYR A 163 -3.67 -12.96 -22.83
C TYR A 163 -2.66 -12.98 -23.97
N SER A 164 -3.01 -12.38 -25.11
CA SER A 164 -2.18 -12.28 -26.31
C SER A 164 -1.32 -11.01 -26.38
N SER A 165 -1.60 -10.02 -25.53
CA SER A 165 -0.92 -8.73 -25.54
C SER A 165 -0.96 -8.04 -24.19
N MET A 166 0.03 -7.17 -23.94
CA MET A 166 0.08 -6.23 -22.82
C MET A 166 0.52 -4.86 -23.34
N ALA A 167 -0.14 -3.78 -22.92
CA ALA A 167 0.25 -2.43 -23.29
C ALA A 167 0.41 -1.50 -22.08
N VAL A 168 1.28 -0.49 -22.20
CA VAL A 168 1.33 0.66 -21.28
C VAL A 168 0.92 1.89 -22.06
N VAL A 169 -0.03 2.64 -21.53
CA VAL A 169 -0.57 3.85 -22.16
C VAL A 169 -0.27 5.04 -21.25
N ASP A 170 0.38 6.08 -21.77
CA ASP A 170 0.55 7.31 -21.00
C ASP A 170 -0.77 8.11 -20.98
N SER A 171 -0.97 8.85 -19.89
CA SER A 171 -2.21 9.58 -19.65
C SER A 171 -1.98 10.84 -18.83
N PRO A 172 -2.78 11.90 -19.02
CA PRO A 172 -2.71 13.11 -18.19
C PRO A 172 -3.20 12.89 -16.75
N LEU A 173 -3.71 11.71 -16.40
CA LEU A 173 -4.14 11.37 -15.03
C LEU A 173 -2.97 11.33 -14.03
N MET A 174 -3.29 11.46 -12.73
CA MET A 174 -2.35 11.36 -11.62
C MET A 174 -2.23 9.96 -11.00
N GLU A 175 -2.72 8.93 -11.66
CA GLU A 175 -2.76 7.56 -11.13
C GLU A 175 -2.34 6.50 -12.16
N GLY A 176 -2.09 5.29 -11.66
CA GLY A 176 -2.00 4.08 -12.47
C GLY A 176 -3.33 3.34 -12.42
N LEU A 177 -3.77 2.78 -13.55
CA LEU A 177 -4.97 1.93 -13.61
C LEU A 177 -4.64 0.64 -14.36
N GLY A 178 -4.84 -0.51 -13.72
CA GLY A 178 -4.67 -1.83 -14.30
C GLY A 178 -5.94 -2.35 -14.94
N PHE A 179 -5.84 -2.83 -16.19
CA PHE A 179 -6.91 -3.51 -16.90
C PHE A 179 -6.38 -4.80 -17.54
N PRO A 180 -7.26 -5.72 -17.98
CA PRO A 180 -6.84 -6.83 -18.81
C PRO A 180 -6.11 -6.31 -20.07
N GLN A 181 -4.90 -6.82 -20.32
CA GLN A 181 -4.06 -6.50 -21.49
C GLN A 181 -3.51 -5.07 -21.58
N PHE A 182 -3.83 -4.15 -20.67
CA PHE A 182 -3.16 -2.85 -20.63
C PHE A 182 -3.23 -2.17 -19.28
N THR A 183 -2.28 -1.28 -19.03
CA THR A 183 -2.31 -0.35 -17.90
C THR A 183 -2.20 1.08 -18.41
N ILE A 184 -2.91 1.99 -17.75
CA ILE A 184 -2.77 3.42 -17.93
C ILE A 184 -1.82 3.92 -16.85
N ILE A 185 -0.82 4.71 -17.23
CA ILE A 185 0.11 5.34 -16.29
C ILE A 185 0.10 6.85 -16.51
N GLY A 186 -0.15 7.60 -15.44
CA GLY A 186 0.00 9.05 -15.44
C GLY A 186 1.38 9.51 -15.88
N LYS A 187 1.48 10.49 -16.80
CA LYS A 187 2.74 11.00 -17.35
C LYS A 187 3.77 11.37 -16.27
N ARG A 188 3.31 11.98 -15.18
CA ARG A 188 4.17 12.36 -14.03
C ARG A 188 4.74 11.14 -13.29
N LEU A 189 4.01 10.03 -13.27
CA LEU A 189 4.43 8.78 -12.62
C LEU A 189 5.39 7.99 -13.50
N LEU A 190 5.22 8.07 -14.81
CA LEU A 190 5.98 7.32 -15.82
C LEU A 190 7.51 7.51 -15.67
N ARG A 191 7.94 8.69 -15.21
CA ARG A 191 9.36 9.06 -15.06
C ARG A 191 9.90 8.88 -13.64
N ILE A 192 9.09 8.41 -12.70
CA ILE A 192 9.53 8.21 -11.31
C ILE A 192 10.50 7.01 -11.25
N PRO A 193 11.69 7.16 -10.64
CA PRO A 193 12.60 6.05 -10.44
C PRO A 193 11.92 4.88 -9.74
N GLY A 194 12.03 3.68 -10.33
CA GLY A 194 11.39 2.48 -9.81
C GLY A 194 9.99 2.20 -10.34
N MET A 195 9.35 3.10 -11.11
CA MET A 195 8.00 2.88 -11.66
C MET A 195 7.91 1.58 -12.47
N ILE A 196 8.92 1.30 -13.29
CA ILE A 196 9.00 0.07 -14.11
C ILE A 196 9.13 -1.18 -13.23
N GLN A 197 9.93 -1.14 -12.17
CA GLN A 197 10.24 -2.32 -11.35
C GLN A 197 9.23 -2.53 -10.21
N GLY A 198 8.53 -1.48 -9.78
CA GLY A 198 7.48 -1.50 -8.76
C GLY A 198 6.10 -1.59 -9.41
N SER A 199 5.44 -0.43 -9.56
CA SER A 199 4.04 -0.36 -9.98
C SER A 199 3.74 -1.07 -11.30
N LEU A 200 4.56 -0.92 -12.35
CA LEU A 200 4.31 -1.63 -13.61
C LEU A 200 4.33 -3.17 -13.41
N GLY A 201 5.24 -3.68 -12.59
CA GLY A 201 5.30 -5.11 -12.28
C GLY A 201 4.05 -5.58 -11.53
N HIS A 202 3.56 -4.78 -10.58
CA HIS A 202 2.31 -5.00 -9.86
C HIS A 202 1.11 -5.05 -10.82
N GLU A 203 0.94 -4.03 -11.66
CA GLU A 203 -0.15 -3.96 -12.66
C GLU A 203 -0.09 -5.10 -13.68
N MET A 204 1.10 -5.50 -14.11
CA MET A 204 1.28 -6.64 -15.00
C MET A 204 0.89 -7.95 -14.33
N LEU A 205 1.29 -8.16 -13.08
CA LEU A 205 0.97 -9.37 -12.33
C LEU A 205 -0.55 -9.53 -12.13
N HIS A 206 -1.30 -8.43 -12.05
CA HIS A 206 -2.76 -8.50 -12.00
C HIS A 206 -3.38 -9.24 -13.18
N ASN A 207 -2.71 -9.34 -14.33
CA ASN A 207 -3.21 -10.15 -15.44
C ASN A 207 -3.39 -11.62 -15.07
N TRP A 208 -2.55 -12.20 -14.19
CA TRP A 208 -2.81 -13.52 -13.60
C TRP A 208 -3.87 -13.44 -12.49
N TRP A 209 -3.77 -12.45 -11.60
CA TRP A 209 -4.58 -12.33 -10.39
C TRP A 209 -5.35 -11.00 -10.34
N GLY A 210 -6.66 -11.00 -10.55
CA GLY A 210 -7.47 -9.78 -10.62
C GLY A 210 -8.04 -9.52 -12.01
N ASN A 211 -7.25 -9.75 -13.06
CA ASN A 211 -7.65 -9.52 -14.45
C ASN A 211 -7.81 -10.80 -15.27
N SER A 212 -7.54 -11.99 -14.73
CA SER A 212 -7.98 -13.25 -15.37
C SER A 212 -8.61 -14.22 -14.39
N VAL A 213 -8.23 -14.19 -13.11
CA VAL A 213 -9.03 -14.73 -12.02
C VAL A 213 -9.57 -13.54 -11.24
N TYR A 214 -10.86 -13.24 -11.40
CA TYR A 214 -11.47 -12.02 -10.87
C TYR A 214 -11.85 -12.20 -9.40
N PRO A 215 -11.58 -11.25 -8.49
CA PRO A 215 -12.06 -11.33 -7.13
C PRO A 215 -13.58 -11.17 -7.07
N ASN A 216 -14.24 -11.96 -6.23
CA ASN A 216 -15.60 -11.66 -5.84
C ASN A 216 -15.58 -10.48 -4.86
N MET A 217 -15.91 -9.28 -5.34
CA MET A 217 -15.82 -8.07 -4.52
C MET A 217 -16.69 -8.17 -3.26
N GLU A 218 -17.89 -8.77 -3.29
CA GLU A 218 -18.71 -8.96 -2.06
C GLU A 218 -18.08 -9.87 -1.01
N ARG A 219 -17.13 -10.72 -1.40
CA ARG A 219 -16.46 -11.69 -0.52
C ARG A 219 -15.00 -11.37 -0.27
N GLY A 220 -14.54 -10.17 -0.62
CA GLY A 220 -13.19 -9.70 -0.36
C GLY A 220 -12.30 -9.69 -1.60
N ASN A 221 -11.63 -8.57 -1.83
CA ASN A 221 -10.63 -8.44 -2.88
C ASN A 221 -9.29 -9.03 -2.43
N TRP A 222 -9.09 -10.32 -2.71
CA TRP A 222 -7.85 -11.04 -2.40
C TRP A 222 -6.69 -10.70 -3.36
N SER A 223 -6.99 -10.08 -4.50
CA SER A 223 -6.00 -9.92 -5.58
C SER A 223 -4.93 -8.88 -5.27
N GLU A 224 -5.30 -7.75 -4.64
CA GLU A 224 -4.36 -6.71 -4.20
C GLU A 224 -3.30 -7.28 -3.25
N GLY A 225 -3.75 -8.01 -2.22
CA GLY A 225 -2.86 -8.64 -1.25
C GLY A 225 -1.95 -9.71 -1.87
N LEU A 226 -2.50 -10.51 -2.80
CA LEU A 226 -1.71 -11.54 -3.47
C LEU A 226 -0.64 -10.94 -4.37
N THR A 227 -0.99 -9.92 -5.15
CA THR A 227 -0.04 -9.18 -6.01
C THR A 227 1.02 -8.47 -5.17
N THR A 228 0.61 -7.80 -4.09
CA THR A 228 1.52 -7.15 -3.13
C THR A 228 2.52 -8.14 -2.55
N TYR A 229 2.08 -9.32 -2.13
CA TYR A 229 2.99 -10.34 -1.63
C TYR A 229 3.92 -10.89 -2.72
N LEU A 230 3.36 -11.36 -3.83
CA LEU A 230 4.10 -12.06 -4.89
C LEU A 230 5.10 -11.17 -5.62
N HIS A 231 4.88 -9.86 -5.65
CA HIS A 231 5.72 -8.90 -6.34
C HIS A 231 6.41 -7.92 -5.36
N ASP A 232 5.64 -7.08 -4.67
CA ASP A 232 6.21 -5.95 -3.91
C ASP A 232 6.99 -6.44 -2.69
N HIS A 233 6.40 -7.33 -1.89
CA HIS A 233 7.05 -7.89 -0.71
C HIS A 233 8.25 -8.75 -1.08
N THR A 234 8.12 -9.69 -2.02
CA THR A 234 9.29 -10.49 -2.44
C THR A 234 10.40 -9.65 -3.08
N GLY A 235 10.06 -8.55 -3.76
CA GLY A 235 11.00 -7.56 -4.25
C GLY A 235 11.70 -6.81 -3.12
N ALA A 236 10.96 -6.36 -2.10
CA ALA A 236 11.50 -5.74 -0.90
C ALA A 236 12.45 -6.70 -0.15
N VAL A 237 12.07 -7.96 0.04
CA VAL A 237 12.91 -8.99 0.68
C VAL A 237 14.26 -9.12 -0.04
N LYS A 238 14.28 -9.10 -1.38
CA LYS A 238 15.54 -9.13 -2.16
C LYS A 238 16.38 -7.87 -2.00
N LYS A 239 15.76 -6.72 -1.78
CA LYS A 239 16.43 -5.41 -1.72
C LYS A 239 16.97 -5.07 -0.34
N ILE A 240 16.17 -5.31 0.71
CA ILE A 240 16.45 -4.87 2.09
C ILE A 240 16.51 -6.01 3.11
N GLY A 241 16.27 -7.26 2.68
CA GLY A 241 16.26 -8.43 3.56
C GLY A 241 14.87 -8.74 4.14
N GLY A 242 14.70 -9.98 4.61
CA GLY A 242 13.42 -10.51 5.08
C GLY A 242 12.85 -9.77 6.28
N ALA A 243 13.64 -9.63 7.36
CA ALA A 243 13.21 -8.96 8.58
C ALA A 243 12.79 -7.51 8.35
N ALA A 244 13.59 -6.74 7.60
CA ALA A 244 13.29 -5.34 7.31
C ALA A 244 12.00 -5.20 6.47
N ALA A 245 11.83 -6.02 5.43
CA ALA A 245 10.65 -5.98 4.58
C ALA A 245 9.36 -6.37 5.33
N ARG A 246 9.42 -7.37 6.23
CA ARG A 246 8.27 -7.75 7.07
C ARG A 246 7.97 -6.70 8.12
N ARG A 247 9.01 -6.11 8.73
CA ARG A 247 8.85 -5.00 9.67
C ARG A 247 8.16 -3.80 9.03
N GLU A 248 8.52 -3.40 7.81
CA GLU A 248 7.84 -2.30 7.10
C GLU A 248 6.33 -2.56 6.90
N LEU A 249 5.94 -3.80 6.59
CA LEU A 249 4.52 -4.19 6.52
C LEU A 249 3.83 -4.05 7.88
N LEU A 250 4.45 -4.56 8.95
CA LEU A 250 3.88 -4.46 10.30
C LEU A 250 3.78 -3.02 10.80
N GLU A 251 4.77 -2.18 10.50
CA GLU A 251 4.77 -0.76 10.86
C GLU A 251 3.60 -0.03 10.19
N ARG A 252 3.47 -0.14 8.86
CA ARG A 252 2.34 0.46 8.13
C ARG A 252 1.02 -0.10 8.63
N TYR A 253 0.89 -1.43 8.71
CA TYR A 253 -0.33 -2.06 9.21
C TYR A 253 -0.71 -1.54 10.59
N THR A 254 0.24 -1.43 11.52
CA THR A 254 -0.03 -0.95 12.88
C THR A 254 -0.43 0.53 12.90
N ILE A 255 0.27 1.38 12.16
CA ILE A 255 0.01 2.84 12.14
C ILE A 255 -1.36 3.14 11.53
N TYR A 256 -1.66 2.56 10.37
CA TYR A 256 -2.88 2.86 9.63
C TYR A 256 -4.12 2.13 10.19
N THR A 257 -3.97 1.22 11.15
CA THR A 257 -5.08 0.55 11.86
C THR A 257 -5.10 0.86 13.36
N GLN A 258 -4.47 1.96 13.78
CA GLN A 258 -4.42 2.36 15.19
C GLN A 258 -5.74 2.99 15.68
N SER A 259 -6.51 3.57 14.76
CA SER A 259 -7.74 4.31 15.01
C SER A 259 -8.86 3.82 14.09
N GLY A 260 -10.11 3.93 14.55
CA GLY A 260 -11.28 3.56 13.74
C GLY A 260 -11.55 2.04 13.66
N PRO A 261 -12.64 1.64 12.99
CA PRO A 261 -12.95 0.24 12.76
C PRO A 261 -11.98 -0.37 11.75
N GLU A 262 -11.26 -1.42 12.14
CA GLU A 262 -10.44 -2.19 11.21
C GLU A 262 -11.30 -3.25 10.50
N PRO A 263 -11.36 -3.26 9.15
CA PRO A 263 -12.08 -4.31 8.42
C PRO A 263 -11.31 -5.64 8.43
N SER A 264 -12.02 -6.75 8.23
CA SER A 264 -11.41 -8.03 7.85
C SER A 264 -11.01 -8.04 6.37
N LEU A 265 -10.16 -9.00 5.96
CA LEU A 265 -9.80 -9.16 4.54
C LEU A 265 -11.00 -9.58 3.67
N ALA A 266 -12.01 -10.22 4.27
CA ALA A 266 -13.26 -10.57 3.59
C ALA A 266 -14.17 -9.35 3.36
N GLU A 267 -13.96 -8.25 4.08
CA GLU A 267 -14.69 -6.99 3.94
C GLU A 267 -13.96 -5.97 3.05
N PHE A 268 -12.64 -6.13 2.86
CA PHE A 268 -11.86 -5.29 1.95
C PHE A 268 -12.39 -5.35 0.51
N ARG A 269 -12.56 -4.19 -0.12
CA ARG A 269 -13.01 -4.04 -1.52
C ARG A 269 -11.93 -3.33 -2.33
N GLU A 270 -11.65 -2.11 -1.91
CA GLU A 270 -10.69 -1.22 -2.52
C GLU A 270 -10.11 -0.30 -1.45
N ARG A 271 -9.11 0.47 -1.85
CA ARG A 271 -8.45 1.45 -0.99
C ARG A 271 -9.31 2.71 -0.87
N GLU A 272 -10.19 2.76 0.12
CA GLU A 272 -10.98 3.96 0.45
C GLU A 272 -10.25 4.88 1.44
N ASP A 273 -9.55 4.30 2.42
CA ASP A 273 -8.87 5.00 3.51
C ASP A 273 -7.52 4.33 3.86
N GLY A 274 -6.86 4.85 4.91
CA GLY A 274 -5.61 4.30 5.42
C GLY A 274 -5.77 2.86 5.95
N ALA A 275 -6.84 2.57 6.68
CA ALA A 275 -7.09 1.25 7.24
C ALA A 275 -7.32 0.19 6.15
N GLY A 276 -8.08 0.52 5.12
CA GLY A 276 -8.30 -0.31 3.93
C GLY A 276 -7.02 -0.57 3.15
N LEU A 277 -6.15 0.44 2.98
CA LEU A 277 -4.81 0.25 2.43
C LEU A 277 -4.01 -0.77 3.24
N ALA A 278 -3.91 -0.57 4.55
CA ALA A 278 -3.15 -1.44 5.43
C ALA A 278 -3.70 -2.87 5.50
N VAL A 279 -5.01 -3.04 5.52
CA VAL A 279 -5.64 -4.36 5.56
C VAL A 279 -5.49 -5.07 4.21
N GLY A 280 -5.93 -4.44 3.12
CA GLY A 280 -5.99 -5.07 1.79
C GLY A 280 -4.62 -5.35 1.16
N TYR A 281 -3.59 -4.60 1.54
CA TYR A 281 -2.24 -4.72 1.00
C TYR A 281 -1.28 -5.28 2.03
N ASP A 282 -1.07 -4.60 3.17
CA ASP A 282 -0.01 -4.97 4.11
C ASP A 282 -0.34 -6.24 4.90
N LYS A 283 -1.49 -6.28 5.58
CA LYS A 283 -1.96 -7.48 6.29
C LYS A 283 -2.15 -8.64 5.33
N ALA A 284 -2.82 -8.42 4.19
CA ALA A 284 -3.04 -9.46 3.19
C ALA A 284 -1.72 -10.07 2.69
N ALA A 285 -0.72 -9.25 2.38
CA ALA A 285 0.57 -9.74 1.92
C ALA A 285 1.28 -10.59 2.98
N TYR A 286 1.18 -10.16 4.25
CA TYR A 286 1.71 -10.91 5.38
C TYR A 286 0.99 -12.25 5.58
N VAL A 287 -0.34 -12.27 5.42
CA VAL A 287 -1.16 -13.49 5.48
C VAL A 287 -0.76 -14.47 4.38
N PHE A 288 -0.50 -14.02 3.16
CA PHE A 288 0.02 -14.90 2.12
C PHE A 288 1.42 -15.44 2.43
N GLY A 289 2.30 -14.64 3.02
CA GLY A 289 3.62 -15.12 3.49
C GLY A 289 3.54 -16.14 4.62
N MET A 290 2.61 -15.96 5.56
CA MET A 290 2.32 -16.95 6.60
C MET A 290 1.71 -18.21 6.02
N LEU A 291 0.84 -18.09 5.01
CA LEU A 291 0.25 -19.25 4.33
C LEU A 291 1.32 -20.06 3.58
N GLU A 292 2.24 -19.38 2.89
CA GLU A 292 3.41 -20.03 2.26
C GLU A 292 4.24 -20.77 3.32
N SER A 293 4.49 -20.15 4.47
CA SER A 293 5.25 -20.76 5.56
C SER A 293 4.54 -21.95 6.20
N GLU A 294 3.21 -21.89 6.33
CA GLU A 294 2.39 -22.93 6.95
C GLU A 294 2.26 -24.18 6.07
N ILE A 295 2.18 -24.00 4.75
CA ILE A 295 1.97 -25.12 3.81
C ILE A 295 3.24 -25.52 3.06
N GLY A 296 4.29 -24.71 3.13
CA GLY A 296 5.55 -24.85 2.39
C GLY A 296 5.50 -24.23 1.00
N THR A 297 6.62 -23.61 0.59
CA THR A 297 6.78 -22.89 -0.69
C THR A 297 6.32 -23.71 -1.91
N GLU A 298 6.78 -24.97 -2.06
CA GLU A 298 6.43 -25.77 -3.25
C GLU A 298 4.91 -26.00 -3.38
N ARG A 299 4.24 -26.28 -2.26
CA ARG A 299 2.80 -26.52 -2.21
C ARG A 299 2.02 -25.23 -2.40
N PHE A 300 2.52 -24.11 -1.88
CA PHE A 300 1.95 -22.78 -2.11
C PHE A 300 1.91 -22.40 -3.59
N TYR A 301 3.04 -22.47 -4.28
CA TYR A 301 3.07 -22.15 -5.71
C TYR A 301 2.28 -23.17 -6.56
N SER A 302 2.28 -24.45 -6.17
CA SER A 302 1.42 -25.46 -6.82
C SER A 302 -0.07 -25.14 -6.60
N GLY A 303 -0.43 -24.67 -5.41
CA GLY A 303 -1.79 -24.25 -5.05
C GLY A 303 -2.24 -23.03 -5.84
N LEU A 304 -1.36 -22.04 -6.01
CA LEU A 304 -1.63 -20.90 -6.90
C LEU A 304 -1.85 -21.35 -8.34
N LYS A 305 -0.97 -22.22 -8.87
CA LYS A 305 -1.14 -22.74 -10.24
C LYS A 305 -2.48 -23.44 -10.41
N ARG A 306 -2.85 -24.32 -9.47
CA ARG A 306 -4.16 -24.97 -9.44
C ARG A 306 -5.30 -23.95 -9.40
N PHE A 307 -5.21 -22.96 -8.50
CA PHE A 307 -6.23 -21.92 -8.34
C PHE A 307 -6.43 -21.14 -9.65
N GLY A 308 -5.34 -20.80 -10.33
CA GLY A 308 -5.35 -20.17 -11.65
C GLY A 308 -6.01 -21.05 -12.71
N GLU A 309 -5.65 -22.32 -12.81
CA GLU A 309 -6.21 -23.27 -13.77
C GLU A 309 -7.72 -23.52 -13.57
N GLU A 310 -8.17 -23.64 -12.32
CA GLU A 310 -9.57 -23.95 -11.98
C GLU A 310 -10.51 -22.72 -12.14
N ASN A 311 -9.96 -21.50 -12.02
CA ASN A 311 -10.74 -20.25 -11.96
C ASN A 311 -10.43 -19.23 -13.07
N ARG A 312 -9.62 -19.60 -14.08
CA ARG A 312 -9.31 -18.70 -15.19
C ARG A 312 -10.58 -18.23 -15.92
N PHE A 313 -10.66 -16.92 -16.11
CA PHE A 313 -11.78 -16.14 -16.63
C PHE A 313 -13.10 -16.33 -15.87
N ARG A 314 -13.00 -16.53 -14.55
CA ARG A 314 -14.13 -16.64 -13.63
C ARG A 314 -13.92 -15.71 -12.44
N ILE A 315 -15.00 -15.50 -11.70
CA ILE A 315 -15.00 -14.81 -10.42
C ILE A 315 -14.75 -15.86 -9.32
N ALA A 316 -13.77 -15.59 -8.45
CA ALA A 316 -13.28 -16.46 -7.41
C ALA A 316 -13.23 -15.75 -6.06
N THR A 317 -13.41 -16.52 -5.00
CA THR A 317 -13.49 -16.09 -3.61
C THR A 317 -12.27 -16.57 -2.82
N TRP A 318 -12.08 -16.05 -1.61
CA TRP A 318 -11.12 -16.60 -0.64
C TRP A 318 -11.31 -18.11 -0.39
N GLU A 319 -12.53 -18.63 -0.43
CA GLU A 319 -12.80 -20.06 -0.27
C GLU A 319 -12.33 -20.89 -1.48
N ASP A 320 -12.39 -20.34 -2.70
CA ASP A 320 -11.84 -21.01 -3.88
C ASP A 320 -10.32 -21.12 -3.79
N LEU A 321 -9.66 -20.06 -3.32
CA LEU A 321 -8.22 -20.04 -3.07
C LEU A 321 -7.84 -21.03 -1.97
N LYS A 322 -8.54 -21.00 -0.83
CA LYS A 322 -8.35 -21.94 0.29
C LYS A 322 -8.42 -23.39 -0.19
N ARG A 323 -9.47 -23.77 -0.92
CA ARG A 323 -9.63 -25.15 -1.42
C ARG A 323 -8.50 -25.60 -2.33
N ALA A 324 -7.98 -24.70 -3.18
CA ALA A 324 -6.81 -25.01 -4.00
C ALA A 324 -5.56 -25.26 -3.14
N MET A 325 -5.36 -24.47 -2.09
CA MET A 325 -4.24 -24.62 -1.15
C MET A 325 -4.36 -25.89 -0.30
N GLU A 326 -5.55 -26.21 0.23
CA GLU A 326 -5.82 -27.44 0.99
C GLU A 326 -5.59 -28.70 0.15
N LYS A 327 -5.95 -28.66 -1.14
CA LYS A 327 -5.76 -29.79 -2.04
C LYS A 327 -4.29 -30.11 -2.32
N GLU A 328 -3.44 -29.08 -2.43
CA GLU A 328 -1.99 -29.27 -2.63
C GLU A 328 -1.23 -29.54 -1.32
N SER A 329 -1.73 -29.02 -0.20
CA SER A 329 -1.09 -29.21 1.10
C SER A 329 -1.51 -30.50 1.80
N GLY A 330 -2.73 -30.98 1.57
CA GLY A 330 -3.31 -32.14 2.27
C GLY A 330 -3.70 -31.84 3.72
N GLN A 331 -3.73 -30.57 4.12
CA GLN A 331 -4.12 -30.12 5.46
C GLN A 331 -5.34 -29.20 5.40
N SER A 332 -6.15 -29.19 6.46
CA SER A 332 -7.22 -28.19 6.61
C SER A 332 -6.61 -26.84 6.95
N LEU A 333 -7.12 -25.79 6.30
CA LEU A 333 -6.74 -24.40 6.52
C LEU A 333 -7.90 -23.59 7.13
N ASP A 334 -8.93 -24.26 7.67
CA ASP A 334 -10.11 -23.62 8.25
C ASP A 334 -9.74 -22.60 9.35
N THR A 335 -8.93 -23.00 10.33
CA THR A 335 -8.51 -22.12 11.42
C THR A 335 -7.69 -20.94 10.90
N PHE A 336 -6.78 -21.20 9.94
CA PHE A 336 -5.93 -20.17 9.34
C PHE A 336 -6.77 -19.07 8.67
N PHE A 337 -7.68 -19.45 7.77
CA PHE A 337 -8.52 -18.47 7.07
C PHE A 337 -9.53 -17.80 8.01
N LYS A 338 -10.11 -18.55 8.96
CA LYS A 338 -11.03 -17.98 9.96
C LYS A 338 -10.41 -16.81 10.71
N GLN A 339 -9.20 -16.99 11.25
CA GLN A 339 -8.56 -15.94 12.04
C GLN A 339 -7.95 -14.84 11.15
N TRP A 340 -7.27 -15.19 10.06
CA TRP A 340 -6.48 -14.20 9.32
C TRP A 340 -7.25 -13.47 8.22
N VAL A 341 -8.26 -14.12 7.64
CA VAL A 341 -9.05 -13.56 6.53
C VAL A 341 -10.40 -13.05 7.00
N TYR A 342 -11.12 -13.86 7.79
CA TYR A 342 -12.50 -13.56 8.20
C TYR A 342 -12.63 -12.84 9.54
N THR A 343 -11.54 -12.67 10.29
CA THR A 343 -11.52 -11.92 11.55
C THR A 343 -10.68 -10.64 11.40
N ALA A 344 -11.25 -9.51 11.83
CA ALA A 344 -10.56 -8.24 11.88
C ALA A 344 -9.50 -8.21 12.99
N GLY A 345 -8.49 -7.35 12.84
CA GLY A 345 -7.43 -7.21 13.83
C GLY A 345 -6.27 -8.20 13.69
N ALA A 346 -5.32 -8.05 14.59
CA ALA A 346 -4.18 -8.93 14.80
C ALA A 346 -3.75 -8.80 16.27
N PRO A 347 -3.09 -9.82 16.84
CA PRO A 347 -2.63 -9.79 18.23
C PRO A 347 -1.55 -8.74 18.44
N ARG A 348 -1.46 -8.20 19.65
CA ARG A 348 -0.22 -7.61 20.19
C ARG A 348 0.45 -8.67 21.07
N ILE A 349 1.77 -8.81 20.95
CA ILE A 349 2.56 -9.70 21.80
C ILE A 349 3.38 -8.84 22.75
N ARG A 350 3.41 -9.19 24.03
CA ARG A 350 4.24 -8.56 25.07
C ARG A 350 5.00 -9.61 25.86
N ILE A 351 6.20 -9.26 26.31
CA ILE A 351 6.90 -10.02 27.36
C ILE A 351 6.48 -9.43 28.70
N GLU A 352 5.74 -10.19 29.50
CA GLU A 352 5.35 -9.77 30.85
C GLU A 352 6.47 -10.00 31.87
N GLY A 353 7.31 -11.00 31.61
CA GLY A 353 8.45 -11.30 32.46
C GLY A 353 9.28 -12.45 31.93
N ALA A 354 10.54 -12.48 32.33
CA ALA A 354 11.43 -13.61 32.11
C ALA A 354 12.28 -13.82 33.37
N THR A 355 12.42 -15.07 33.78
CA THR A 355 13.22 -15.44 34.97
C THR A 355 14.10 -16.63 34.63
N LEU A 356 15.35 -16.58 35.10
CA LEU A 356 16.32 -17.66 34.98
C LEU A 356 16.57 -18.31 36.35
N ASP A 357 17.08 -19.53 36.34
CA ASP A 357 17.65 -20.20 37.51
C ASP A 357 18.99 -19.58 37.96
N ALA A 358 19.61 -20.17 38.98
CA ALA A 358 20.87 -19.67 39.54
C ALA A 358 22.05 -19.79 38.56
N GLU A 359 22.05 -20.86 37.76
CA GLU A 359 23.04 -21.15 36.72
C GLU A 359 22.86 -20.30 35.45
N GLY A 360 21.69 -19.65 35.30
CA GLY A 360 21.31 -18.84 34.15
C GLY A 360 21.00 -19.66 32.89
N LYS A 361 20.77 -20.97 33.00
CA LYS A 361 20.65 -21.89 31.85
C LYS A 361 19.23 -22.37 31.59
N ASP A 362 18.43 -22.49 32.65
CA ASP A 362 17.01 -22.83 32.57
C ASP A 362 16.17 -21.67 33.12
N GLY A 363 14.90 -21.63 32.74
CA GLY A 363 14.02 -20.54 33.16
C GLY A 363 12.63 -20.59 32.58
N LYS A 364 11.94 -19.46 32.65
CA LYS A 364 10.64 -19.25 32.04
C LYS A 364 10.52 -17.87 31.43
N LEU A 365 9.85 -17.80 30.28
CA LEU A 365 9.39 -16.58 29.63
C LEU A 365 7.87 -16.53 29.73
N ILE A 366 7.30 -15.39 30.09
CA ILE A 366 5.86 -15.17 30.16
C ILE A 366 5.49 -14.21 29.03
N LEU A 367 4.67 -14.70 28.10
CA LEU A 367 4.12 -13.91 27.00
C LEU A 367 2.65 -13.61 27.24
N GLU A 368 2.27 -12.37 26.98
CA GLU A 368 0.88 -11.94 26.84
C GLU A 368 0.58 -11.73 25.35
N THR A 369 -0.59 -12.21 24.92
CA THR A 369 -1.19 -11.89 23.62
C THR A 369 -2.63 -11.45 23.77
N ASP A 370 -3.00 -10.37 23.10
CA ASP A 370 -4.39 -9.89 23.03
C ASP A 370 -4.68 -9.22 21.67
N PRO A 371 -5.76 -9.62 20.96
CA PRO A 371 -6.59 -10.82 21.19
C PRO A 371 -5.80 -12.14 21.00
N LEU A 372 -6.39 -13.28 21.36
CA LEU A 372 -5.79 -14.58 21.09
C LEU A 372 -5.95 -14.97 19.62
N PHE A 373 -4.83 -15.13 18.93
CA PHE A 373 -4.72 -15.72 17.59
C PHE A 373 -3.73 -16.88 17.67
N HIS A 374 -4.15 -18.07 17.21
CA HIS A 374 -3.29 -19.25 17.25
C HIS A 374 -2.18 -19.11 16.20
N GLN A 375 -0.93 -18.96 16.64
CA GLN A 375 0.19 -18.80 15.73
C GLN A 375 1.48 -19.36 16.30
N LYS A 376 2.40 -19.68 15.39
CA LYS A 376 3.77 -20.07 15.69
C LYS A 376 4.62 -18.81 15.82
N VAL A 377 5.31 -18.64 16.94
CA VAL A 377 6.19 -17.50 17.21
C VAL A 377 7.61 -18.02 17.44
N PRO A 378 8.59 -17.60 16.64
CA PRO A 378 9.98 -17.96 16.90
C PRO A 378 10.54 -17.18 18.09
N ILE A 379 11.41 -17.83 18.86
CA ILE A 379 12.12 -17.25 20.00
C ILE A 379 13.61 -17.57 19.81
N ALA A 380 14.43 -16.54 19.75
CA ALA A 380 15.87 -16.64 19.83
C ALA A 380 16.30 -16.67 21.29
N ILE A 381 17.11 -17.67 21.65
CA ILE A 381 17.81 -17.74 22.94
C ILE A 381 19.30 -17.57 22.65
N THR A 382 19.84 -16.44 23.07
CA THR A 382 21.24 -16.05 22.88
C THR A 382 22.05 -16.37 24.13
N THR A 383 23.15 -17.08 23.95
CA THR A 383 24.17 -17.35 24.97
C THR A 383 25.48 -16.65 24.57
N ASP A 384 26.55 -16.81 25.36
CA ASP A 384 27.88 -16.31 24.98
C ASP A 384 28.46 -16.99 23.73
N SER A 385 28.07 -18.24 23.46
CA SER A 385 28.67 -19.07 22.40
C SER A 385 27.79 -19.25 21.18
N GLU A 386 26.47 -19.15 21.33
CA GLU A 386 25.53 -19.46 20.24
C GLU A 386 24.19 -18.73 20.39
N ILE A 387 23.48 -18.60 19.27
CA ILE A 387 22.06 -18.23 19.19
C ILE A 387 21.30 -19.48 18.75
N SER A 388 20.36 -19.94 19.58
CA SER A 388 19.46 -21.05 19.26
C SER A 388 18.06 -20.53 19.00
N MET A 389 17.37 -21.12 18.02
CA MET A 389 15.99 -20.77 17.66
C MET A 389 15.04 -21.88 18.10
N THR A 390 13.99 -21.52 18.82
CA THR A 390 12.84 -22.40 19.10
C THR A 390 11.57 -21.77 18.58
N VAL A 391 10.56 -22.57 18.26
CA VAL A 391 9.25 -22.09 17.80
C VAL A 391 8.20 -22.55 18.78
N VAL A 392 7.41 -21.61 19.30
CA VAL A 392 6.32 -21.89 20.24
C VAL A 392 4.98 -21.67 19.56
N SER A 393 3.99 -22.51 19.87
CA SER A 393 2.60 -22.26 19.48
C SER A 393 1.93 -21.46 20.58
N ILE A 394 1.24 -20.38 20.22
CA ILE A 394 0.51 -19.51 21.14
C ILE A 394 -0.94 -19.98 21.22
N ASP A 395 -1.34 -20.51 22.38
CA ASP A 395 -2.65 -21.16 22.59
C ASP A 395 -3.46 -20.55 23.74
N SER A 396 -2.88 -19.62 24.50
CA SER A 396 -3.56 -18.86 25.55
C SER A 396 -3.12 -17.40 25.54
N THR A 397 -3.96 -16.50 26.08
CA THR A 397 -3.66 -15.06 26.17
C THR A 397 -2.48 -14.77 27.09
N HIS A 398 -2.23 -15.63 28.08
CA HIS A 398 -1.03 -15.61 28.92
C HIS A 398 -0.39 -16.98 28.85
N GLN A 399 0.86 -17.06 28.40
CA GLN A 399 1.54 -18.34 28.20
C GLN A 399 2.93 -18.32 28.82
N THR A 400 3.19 -19.32 29.66
CA THR A 400 4.53 -19.56 30.22
C THR A 400 5.28 -20.55 29.35
N ILE A 401 6.44 -20.13 28.85
CA ILE A 401 7.30 -20.89 27.95
C ILE A 401 8.55 -21.31 28.74
N PRO A 402 8.84 -22.61 28.85
CA PRO A 402 10.08 -23.07 29.47
C PRO A 402 11.28 -22.68 28.60
N LEU A 403 12.31 -22.17 29.24
CA LEU A 403 13.58 -21.80 28.60
C LEU A 403 14.64 -22.81 28.97
N LYS A 404 15.48 -23.17 27.99
CA LYS A 404 16.60 -24.08 28.19
C LYS A 404 17.71 -23.79 27.20
N ALA A 405 18.93 -23.67 27.68
CA ALA A 405 20.12 -23.44 26.87
C ALA A 405 21.32 -24.29 27.31
N SER A 406 22.32 -24.42 26.43
CA SER A 406 23.57 -25.14 26.68
C SER A 406 24.50 -24.38 27.66
N GLY A 407 24.40 -23.05 27.67
CA GLY A 407 25.16 -22.12 28.51
C GLY A 407 24.29 -21.00 29.08
N PRO A 408 24.87 -20.07 29.87
CA PRO A 408 24.13 -18.95 30.44
C PRO A 408 23.45 -18.11 29.37
N ILE A 409 22.15 -17.87 29.55
CA ILE A 409 21.33 -17.06 28.65
C ILE A 409 21.69 -15.58 28.86
N ARG A 410 21.98 -14.90 27.75
CA ARG A 410 22.32 -13.47 27.68
C ARG A 410 21.18 -12.63 27.13
N ALA A 411 20.43 -13.16 26.18
CA ALA A 411 19.24 -12.48 25.66
C ALA A 411 18.20 -13.49 25.20
N ILE A 412 16.94 -13.07 25.27
CA ILE A 412 15.80 -13.77 24.68
C ILE A 412 15.09 -12.77 23.79
N THR A 413 14.98 -13.07 22.51
CA THR A 413 14.31 -12.20 21.52
C THR A 413 13.12 -12.96 20.93
N VAL A 414 11.92 -12.40 21.09
CA VAL A 414 10.67 -12.95 20.55
C VAL A 414 10.43 -12.37 19.17
N ASP A 415 10.17 -13.25 18.21
CA ASP A 415 9.95 -12.95 16.80
C ASP A 415 11.06 -12.08 16.16
N PRO A 416 12.34 -12.49 16.27
CA PRO A 416 13.49 -11.66 15.87
C PRO A 416 13.48 -11.29 14.37
N GLU A 417 12.83 -12.12 13.56
CA GLU A 417 12.74 -11.97 12.11
C GLU A 417 11.42 -11.35 11.65
N TYR A 418 10.54 -10.93 12.56
CA TYR A 418 9.20 -10.42 12.24
C TYR A 418 8.47 -11.39 11.33
N THR A 419 8.23 -12.62 11.77
CA THR A 419 7.54 -13.67 11.00
C THR A 419 6.11 -13.89 11.48
N ALA A 420 5.80 -13.48 12.72
CA ALA A 420 4.45 -13.51 13.25
C ALA A 420 3.68 -12.24 12.87
N LEU A 421 2.45 -12.37 12.38
CA LEU A 421 1.60 -11.20 12.15
C LEU A 421 1.11 -10.68 13.50
N ARG A 422 1.48 -9.43 13.81
CA ARG A 422 1.11 -8.76 15.05
C ARG A 422 1.06 -7.25 14.86
N LYS A 423 0.26 -6.58 15.67
CA LYS A 423 0.41 -5.13 15.84
C LYS A 423 1.66 -4.86 16.66
N LEU A 424 2.54 -4.01 16.14
CA LEU A 424 3.76 -3.61 16.82
C LEU A 424 3.43 -2.80 18.09
N LEU A 425 4.26 -2.95 19.11
CA LEU A 425 4.15 -2.13 20.31
C LEU A 425 4.58 -0.68 20.01
N PRO A 426 4.05 0.34 20.71
CA PRO A 426 4.43 1.74 20.48
C PRO A 426 5.94 1.99 20.55
N GLU A 427 6.65 1.22 21.37
CA GLU A 427 8.11 1.27 21.54
C GLU A 427 8.86 0.79 20.29
N GLU A 428 8.25 -0.10 19.51
CA GLU A 428 8.82 -0.63 18.26
C GLU A 428 8.62 0.33 17.11
N LEU A 429 7.54 1.11 17.09
CA LEU A 429 7.25 2.03 16.00
C LEU A 429 8.21 3.23 15.99
N PRO A 430 8.79 3.60 14.83
CA PRO A 430 9.43 4.89 14.69
C PRO A 430 8.37 6.01 14.85
N PRO A 431 8.68 7.14 15.51
CA PRO A 431 7.79 8.28 15.47
C PRO A 431 7.85 8.86 14.05
N THR A 432 6.75 8.76 13.33
CA THR A 432 6.55 9.30 11.97
C THR A 432 5.44 10.34 11.97
N ILE A 433 5.32 11.10 10.89
CA ILE A 433 4.22 12.06 10.74
C ILE A 433 2.87 11.32 10.76
N ALA A 434 2.79 10.16 10.11
CA ALA A 434 1.62 9.27 10.14
C ALA A 434 1.25 8.81 11.55
N SER A 435 2.23 8.52 12.41
CA SER A 435 1.95 8.06 13.77
C SER A 435 1.14 9.07 14.62
N VAL A 436 1.05 10.33 14.18
CA VAL A 436 0.24 11.35 14.83
C VAL A 436 -0.93 11.80 13.97
N LEU A 437 -0.69 12.11 12.70
CA LEU A 437 -1.69 12.76 11.85
C LEU A 437 -2.63 11.78 11.14
N GLU A 438 -2.27 10.49 11.06
CA GLU A 438 -3.15 9.47 10.48
C GLU A 438 -4.16 8.99 11.52
N THR A 439 -5.23 9.77 11.72
CA THR A 439 -6.29 9.45 12.68
C THR A 439 -7.58 10.22 12.40
N ASP A 440 -8.73 9.60 12.67
CA ASP A 440 -10.03 10.27 12.69
C ASP A 440 -10.34 10.94 14.04
N ALA A 441 -9.44 10.76 15.02
CA ALA A 441 -9.62 11.28 16.37
C ALA A 441 -9.42 12.80 16.44
N ILE A 442 -10.01 13.42 17.47
CA ILE A 442 -9.72 14.82 17.80
C ILE A 442 -8.33 14.88 18.42
N LEU A 443 -7.38 15.49 17.71
CA LEU A 443 -5.99 15.59 18.14
C LEU A 443 -5.78 16.71 19.17
N PRO A 444 -5.06 16.44 20.26
CA PRO A 444 -4.51 17.48 21.12
C PRO A 444 -3.51 18.35 20.33
N VAL A 445 -3.72 19.67 20.36
CA VAL A 445 -2.83 20.66 19.73
C VAL A 445 -2.34 21.65 20.78
N LEU A 446 -1.04 21.92 20.79
CA LEU A 446 -0.44 22.98 21.60
C LEU A 446 0.23 24.01 20.70
N PHE A 447 -0.13 25.28 20.89
CA PHE A 447 0.53 26.41 20.23
C PHE A 447 1.62 26.97 21.14
N SER A 448 2.81 27.21 20.59
CA SER A 448 3.90 27.83 21.32
C SER A 448 3.51 29.21 21.84
N GLU A 449 3.89 29.50 23.09
CA GLU A 449 3.67 30.81 23.73
C GLU A 449 4.48 31.93 23.06
N ALA A 450 5.51 31.59 22.28
CA ALA A 450 6.31 32.55 21.52
C ALA A 450 5.58 33.11 20.29
N LEU A 451 4.43 32.54 19.91
CA LEU A 451 3.68 32.99 18.75
C LEU A 451 2.94 34.30 19.03
N THR A 452 3.09 35.27 18.12
CA THR A 452 2.19 36.41 18.08
C THR A 452 0.78 35.99 17.65
N PRO A 453 -0.27 36.77 17.95
CA PRO A 453 -1.63 36.47 17.48
C PRO A 453 -1.72 36.30 15.95
N GLN A 454 -0.93 37.07 15.20
CA GLN A 454 -0.90 36.98 13.74
C GLN A 454 -0.25 35.68 13.25
N GLU A 455 0.85 35.24 13.87
CA GLU A 455 1.51 33.98 13.50
C GLU A 455 0.65 32.78 13.87
N ARG A 456 -0.01 32.81 15.04
CA ARG A 456 -0.96 31.79 15.46
C ARG A 456 -2.06 31.56 14.43
N GLN A 457 -2.64 32.64 13.88
CA GLN A 457 -3.66 32.55 12.83
C GLN A 457 -3.16 31.81 11.56
N GLN A 458 -1.86 31.88 11.25
CA GLN A 458 -1.28 31.16 10.11
C GLN A 458 -1.27 29.65 10.34
N TYR A 459 -1.00 29.20 11.57
CA TYR A 459 -1.05 27.79 11.95
C TYR A 459 -2.49 27.26 12.06
N GLU A 460 -3.45 28.09 12.49
CA GLU A 460 -4.87 27.74 12.42
C GLU A 460 -5.32 27.50 10.97
N GLY A 461 -4.85 28.31 10.01
CA GLY A 461 -5.06 28.07 8.58
C GLY A 461 -4.41 26.77 8.07
N PHE A 462 -3.27 26.36 8.63
CA PHE A 462 -2.68 25.05 8.34
C PHE A 462 -3.62 23.91 8.74
N LEU A 463 -4.20 23.97 9.95
CA LEU A 463 -5.10 22.95 10.47
C LEU A 463 -6.35 22.79 9.60
N GLU A 464 -6.90 23.89 9.09
CA GLU A 464 -8.02 23.87 8.16
C GLU A 464 -7.66 23.19 6.83
N ILE A 465 -6.52 23.56 6.22
CA ILE A 465 -6.08 22.97 4.94
C ILE A 465 -5.70 21.49 5.08
N ALA A 466 -5.12 21.12 6.21
CA ALA A 466 -4.76 19.74 6.52
C ALA A 466 -5.94 18.92 7.08
N GLU A 467 -7.12 19.54 7.22
CA GLU A 467 -8.36 18.91 7.74
C GLU A 467 -8.18 18.26 9.13
N VAL A 468 -7.29 18.80 9.96
CA VAL A 468 -6.98 18.25 11.28
C VAL A 468 -8.05 18.66 12.28
N ARG A 469 -8.81 17.68 12.77
CA ARG A 469 -9.75 17.88 13.89
C ARG A 469 -8.97 17.97 15.19
N TYR A 470 -9.12 19.04 15.95
CA TYR A 470 -8.30 19.25 17.13
C TYR A 470 -9.02 19.83 18.34
N LYS A 471 -8.39 19.66 19.50
CA LYS A 471 -8.68 20.35 20.75
C LYS A 471 -7.38 20.95 21.28
N GLU A 472 -7.41 22.24 21.60
CA GLU A 472 -6.26 22.91 22.19
C GLU A 472 -5.98 22.40 23.60
N ILE A 473 -4.70 22.20 23.89
CA ILE A 473 -4.16 21.86 25.21
C ILE A 473 -3.08 22.88 25.58
N THR A 474 -2.86 23.04 26.89
CA THR A 474 -1.88 23.99 27.44
C THR A 474 -0.63 23.31 27.98
N ASP A 475 -0.70 22.00 28.27
CA ASP A 475 0.40 21.23 28.83
C ASP A 475 0.54 19.89 28.09
N LEU A 476 1.72 19.67 27.50
CA LEU A 476 2.03 18.43 26.78
C LEU A 476 2.11 17.21 27.72
N THR A 477 2.49 17.40 28.97
CA THR A 477 2.70 16.31 29.94
C THR A 477 1.40 15.66 30.40
N GLU A 478 0.30 16.40 30.36
CA GLU A 478 -1.04 15.90 30.72
C GLU A 478 -1.64 14.97 29.66
N ASN A 479 -1.11 14.99 28.43
CA ASN A 479 -1.59 14.14 27.35
C ASN A 479 -0.73 12.87 27.21
N LYS A 480 -1.38 11.72 27.02
CA LYS A 480 -0.70 10.43 26.81
C LYS A 480 -0.75 9.93 25.37
N GLY A 481 -1.56 10.56 24.52
CA GLY A 481 -1.75 10.16 23.13
C GLY A 481 -0.98 11.02 22.12
N PRO A 482 -1.19 10.77 20.81
CA PRO A 482 -0.58 11.59 19.77
C PRO A 482 -0.88 13.07 19.94
N THR A 483 0.10 13.95 19.70
CA THR A 483 -0.04 15.41 19.89
C THR A 483 0.61 16.19 18.76
N VAL A 484 0.03 17.33 18.40
CA VAL A 484 0.64 18.29 17.46
C VAL A 484 1.11 19.53 18.21
N LEU A 485 2.35 19.96 17.95
CA LEU A 485 2.94 21.20 18.44
C LEU A 485 3.14 22.17 17.28
N PHE A 486 2.75 23.44 17.48
CA PHE A 486 2.96 24.49 16.49
C PHE A 486 3.83 25.62 17.02
N GLY A 487 4.69 26.15 16.15
CA GLY A 487 5.47 27.36 16.41
C GLY A 487 6.91 27.10 16.84
N PRO A 488 7.70 28.17 16.99
CA PRO A 488 9.09 28.09 17.41
C PRO A 488 9.21 27.74 18.90
N PRO A 489 10.41 27.32 19.38
CA PRO A 489 10.70 27.27 20.80
C PRO A 489 10.59 28.64 21.48
N ASP A 490 10.22 28.65 22.75
CA ASP A 490 10.21 29.82 23.63
C ASP A 490 11.63 30.30 23.99
N GLU A 491 11.71 31.35 24.82
CA GLU A 491 12.98 31.93 25.27
C GLU A 491 13.88 30.95 26.04
N THR A 492 13.30 29.89 26.60
CA THR A 492 14.04 28.82 27.29
C THR A 492 14.47 27.69 26.35
N GLY A 493 14.09 27.76 25.07
CA GLY A 493 14.33 26.73 24.07
C GLY A 493 13.38 25.55 24.16
N GLN A 494 12.26 25.70 24.89
CA GLN A 494 11.23 24.67 25.06
C GLN A 494 10.00 24.97 24.19
N ILE A 495 9.16 23.96 23.97
CA ILE A 495 7.87 24.11 23.29
C ILE A 495 6.84 23.40 24.17
N GLY A 496 5.96 24.16 24.81
CA GLY A 496 4.99 23.60 25.76
C GLY A 496 5.66 22.85 26.92
N GLY A 497 6.75 23.43 27.47
CA GLY A 497 7.50 22.83 28.59
C GLY A 497 8.35 21.60 28.24
N TRP A 498 8.51 21.29 26.95
CA TRP A 498 9.22 20.09 26.48
C TRP A 498 10.26 20.41 25.41
N THR A 499 11.30 19.58 25.36
CA THR A 499 12.41 19.69 24.40
C THR A 499 12.62 18.32 23.74
N PRO A 500 12.62 18.23 22.41
CA PRO A 500 12.98 17.00 21.71
C PRO A 500 14.37 16.51 22.14
N LYS A 501 14.43 15.26 22.61
CA LYS A 501 15.67 14.57 23.02
C LYS A 501 16.19 13.67 21.90
N ASP A 502 17.45 13.26 22.01
CA ASP A 502 18.07 12.18 21.23
C ASP A 502 18.22 12.38 19.71
N VAL A 503 17.93 13.58 19.20
CA VAL A 503 18.07 13.94 17.78
C VAL A 503 18.88 15.24 17.66
N PRO A 504 19.87 15.34 16.75
CA PRO A 504 20.63 16.57 16.55
C PRO A 504 19.76 17.63 15.85
N TRP A 505 19.23 18.55 16.65
CA TRP A 505 18.62 19.79 16.20
C TRP A 505 19.23 20.96 16.96
N SER A 506 19.16 22.16 16.37
CA SER A 506 19.59 23.38 17.05
C SER A 506 18.71 24.56 16.69
N TRP A 507 18.44 25.41 17.67
CA TRP A 507 17.72 26.67 17.52
C TRP A 507 18.59 27.83 18.02
N ASN A 508 18.72 28.87 17.20
CA ASN A 508 19.53 30.06 17.52
C ASN A 508 18.68 31.31 17.81
N GLY A 509 17.41 31.13 18.20
CA GLY A 509 16.45 32.21 18.43
C GLY A 509 15.61 32.58 17.20
N ARG A 510 16.03 32.18 16.00
CA ARG A 510 15.27 32.41 14.76
C ARG A 510 15.29 31.26 13.78
N SER A 511 16.40 30.55 13.69
CA SER A 511 16.62 29.52 12.66
C SER A 511 16.64 28.14 13.30
N LEU A 512 15.94 27.21 12.68
CA LEU A 512 15.97 25.79 13.05
C LEU A 512 16.91 25.05 12.11
N THR A 513 17.85 24.28 12.67
CA THR A 513 18.74 23.42 11.88
C THR A 513 18.56 21.96 12.30
N ILE A 514 18.29 21.10 11.32
CA ILE A 514 18.20 19.64 11.45
C ILE A 514 18.90 19.01 10.26
N ASP A 515 19.68 17.96 10.51
CA ASP A 515 20.46 17.25 9.47
C ASP A 515 21.26 18.20 8.55
N LYS A 516 21.92 19.20 9.15
CA LYS A 516 22.72 20.24 8.45
C LYS A 516 21.92 21.16 7.52
N VAL A 517 20.60 21.05 7.47
CA VAL A 517 19.72 21.96 6.73
C VAL A 517 19.11 22.96 7.70
N THR A 518 19.22 24.24 7.35
CA THR A 518 18.70 25.35 8.16
C THR A 518 17.50 26.00 7.46
N ILE A 519 16.41 26.15 8.20
CA ILE A 519 15.23 26.95 7.82
C ILE A 519 15.17 28.21 8.69
N SER A 520 14.79 29.35 8.11
CA SER A 520 14.89 30.62 8.85
C SER A 520 13.95 31.75 8.42
N SER A 521 13.30 31.66 7.25
CA SER A 521 12.48 32.76 6.75
C SER A 521 11.56 32.38 5.59
N GLY A 522 10.71 33.32 5.16
CA GLY A 522 9.95 33.20 3.92
C GLY A 522 9.06 31.96 3.90
N LYS A 523 9.14 31.16 2.83
CA LYS A 523 8.35 29.93 2.66
C LYS A 523 8.98 28.71 3.31
N ASP A 524 10.04 28.89 4.10
CA ASP A 524 10.65 27.78 4.79
C ASP A 524 9.68 27.17 5.80
N THR A 525 9.65 25.85 5.86
CA THR A 525 8.84 25.10 6.83
C THR A 525 9.54 23.81 7.23
N GLY A 526 9.20 23.29 8.41
CA GLY A 526 9.67 22.03 8.91
C GLY A 526 8.54 21.29 9.63
N VAL A 527 8.46 19.99 9.40
CA VAL A 527 7.61 19.07 10.17
C VAL A 527 8.47 17.94 10.67
N PHE A 528 8.25 17.55 11.92
CA PHE A 528 9.10 16.63 12.62
C PHE A 528 8.27 15.80 13.58
N SER A 529 8.59 14.53 13.75
CA SER A 529 7.95 13.65 14.72
C SER A 529 8.95 13.12 15.73
N TRP A 530 8.53 13.05 17.00
CA TRP A 530 9.35 12.58 18.11
C TRP A 530 8.53 11.78 19.12
N ARG A 531 9.23 11.19 20.10
CA ARG A 531 8.60 10.68 21.33
C ARG A 531 8.50 11.83 22.33
N GLY A 532 7.29 12.10 22.82
CA GLY A 532 7.00 13.15 23.79
C GLY A 532 7.47 12.83 25.21
N PRO A 533 7.09 13.67 26.20
CA PRO A 533 7.41 13.47 27.62
C PRO A 533 7.06 12.07 28.15
N ASN A 534 5.93 11.51 27.69
CA ASN A 534 5.44 10.19 28.11
C ASN A 534 6.03 9.02 27.29
N GLY A 535 7.12 9.26 26.54
CA GLY A 535 7.86 8.22 25.83
C GLY A 535 7.14 7.69 24.60
N ALA A 536 7.16 6.36 24.41
CA ALA A 536 6.72 5.75 23.17
C ALA A 536 5.22 5.83 22.89
N VAL A 537 4.41 5.97 23.94
CA VAL A 537 2.95 6.05 23.84
C VAL A 537 2.44 7.42 23.40
N GLN A 538 3.29 8.45 23.49
CA GLN A 538 2.96 9.83 23.12
C GLN A 538 3.83 10.28 21.94
N PRO A 539 3.53 9.89 20.70
CA PRO A 539 4.18 10.48 19.54
C PRO A 539 3.77 11.94 19.39
N VAL A 540 4.71 12.80 19.04
CA VAL A 540 4.51 14.24 18.91
C VAL A 540 4.92 14.66 17.51
N VAL A 541 4.07 15.37 16.78
CA VAL A 541 4.44 16.07 15.55
C VAL A 541 4.62 17.56 15.84
N TRP A 542 5.81 18.09 15.65
CA TRP A 542 6.13 19.50 15.78
C TRP A 542 6.27 20.14 14.39
N ILE A 543 5.56 21.23 14.17
CA ILE A 543 5.52 21.96 12.90
C ILE A 543 5.99 23.40 13.12
N VAL A 544 6.93 23.83 12.29
CA VAL A 544 7.51 25.18 12.25
C VAL A 544 7.33 25.76 10.86
N GLY A 545 6.88 27.00 10.78
CA GLY A 545 6.81 27.77 9.55
C GLY A 545 7.04 29.25 9.80
N TYR A 546 7.50 29.94 8.76
CA TYR A 546 7.86 31.37 8.81
C TYR A 546 6.92 32.28 8.01
N SER A 547 5.92 31.70 7.32
CA SER A 547 4.88 32.44 6.63
C SER A 547 3.64 31.58 6.39
N ALA A 548 2.49 32.24 6.22
CA ALA A 548 1.23 31.59 5.83
C ALA A 548 1.34 30.83 4.50
N GLU A 549 2.09 31.37 3.53
CA GLU A 549 2.28 30.72 2.23
C GLU A 549 3.10 29.42 2.36
N GLY A 550 4.18 29.45 3.16
CA GLY A 550 4.97 28.26 3.46
C GLY A 550 4.14 27.17 4.13
N LEU A 551 3.41 27.52 5.20
CA LEU A 551 2.54 26.59 5.94
C LEU A 551 1.45 25.99 5.04
N ARG A 552 0.81 26.80 4.21
CA ARG A 552 -0.16 26.33 3.21
C ARG A 552 0.47 25.34 2.22
N SER A 553 1.67 25.63 1.72
CA SER A 553 2.41 24.72 0.82
C SER A 553 2.73 23.39 1.51
N LEU A 554 3.12 23.41 2.78
CA LEU A 554 3.38 22.20 3.57
C LEU A 554 2.10 21.39 3.77
N ALA A 555 1.00 22.01 4.21
CA ALA A 555 -0.28 21.36 4.46
C ALA A 555 -0.79 20.59 3.22
N MET A 556 -0.77 21.24 2.04
CA MET A 556 -1.18 20.62 0.77
C MET A 556 -0.29 19.44 0.33
N ARG A 557 0.91 19.29 0.91
CA ARG A 557 1.89 18.26 0.55
C ARG A 557 2.10 17.23 1.66
N LEU A 558 1.46 17.37 2.80
CA LEU A 558 1.75 16.58 4.01
C LEU A 558 1.57 15.07 3.77
N GLY A 559 0.56 14.71 2.96
CA GLY A 559 0.30 13.33 2.54
C GLY A 559 1.50 12.63 1.87
N TYR A 560 2.39 13.37 1.20
CA TYR A 560 3.60 12.80 0.57
C TYR A 560 4.70 12.43 1.59
N TYR A 561 4.56 12.87 2.83
CA TYR A 561 5.59 12.78 3.87
C TYR A 561 5.16 11.97 5.08
N MET A 562 3.99 11.34 5.05
CA MET A 562 3.41 10.63 6.19
C MET A 562 4.35 9.56 6.77
N ALA A 563 5.10 8.84 5.94
CA ALA A 563 6.08 7.85 6.39
C ALA A 563 7.35 8.46 7.02
N SER A 564 7.66 9.73 6.73
CA SER A 564 8.88 10.38 7.20
C SER A 564 8.78 10.78 8.68
N SER A 565 9.91 10.75 9.38
CA SER A 565 10.01 11.34 10.72
C SER A 565 10.33 12.83 10.71
N TYR A 566 10.94 13.32 9.63
CA TYR A 566 11.12 14.75 9.45
C TYR A 566 11.16 15.13 7.98
N VAL A 567 10.71 16.35 7.70
CA VAL A 567 10.82 17.01 6.39
C VAL A 567 11.07 18.49 6.59
N LEU A 568 12.07 19.02 5.87
CA LEU A 568 12.34 20.44 5.75
C LEU A 568 12.06 20.87 4.31
N LEU A 569 11.25 21.92 4.17
CA LEU A 569 11.06 22.61 2.90
C LEU A 569 11.80 23.94 2.95
N ALA A 570 12.77 24.14 2.06
CA ALA A 570 13.43 25.42 1.85
C ALA A 570 12.78 26.12 0.65
N ASP A 571 12.33 27.36 0.83
CA ASP A 571 11.54 28.10 -0.17
C ASP A 571 10.37 27.27 -0.75
N GLY A 572 9.68 26.52 0.12
CA GLY A 572 8.56 25.66 -0.27
C GLY A 572 8.92 24.40 -1.08
N LYS A 573 10.21 24.07 -1.24
CA LYS A 573 10.70 22.87 -1.95
C LYS A 573 11.40 21.89 -0.99
N PRO A 574 11.34 20.56 -1.23
CA PRO A 574 11.99 19.59 -0.36
C PRO A 574 13.51 19.82 -0.30
N ALA A 575 14.03 20.05 0.90
CA ALA A 575 15.46 20.28 1.15
C ALA A 575 16.11 19.11 1.91
N ALA A 576 15.41 18.56 2.90
CA ALA A 576 15.81 17.35 3.62
C ALA A 576 14.59 16.56 4.09
N ARG A 577 14.75 15.24 4.19
CA ARG A 577 13.77 14.33 4.78
C ARG A 577 14.44 13.07 5.27
N GLY A 578 13.86 12.43 6.28
CA GLY A 578 14.33 11.13 6.75
C GLY A 578 13.47 10.53 7.84
N GLU A 579 13.89 9.38 8.33
CA GLU A 579 13.22 8.62 9.38
C GLU A 579 14.17 8.38 10.56
N TRP A 580 13.64 8.45 11.77
CA TRP A 580 14.38 8.08 12.97
C TRP A 580 14.40 6.56 13.11
N LYS A 581 15.55 6.01 13.51
CA LYS A 581 15.60 4.59 13.88
C LYS A 581 14.79 4.36 15.15
N SER A 582 13.93 3.35 15.14
CA SER A 582 13.33 2.86 16.37
C SER A 582 14.44 2.29 17.27
N LYS A 583 14.45 2.70 18.54
CA LYS A 583 15.40 2.22 19.56
C LYS A 583 14.81 1.10 20.43
N GLY A 584 13.50 0.84 20.36
CA GLY A 584 12.84 -0.11 21.23
C GLY A 584 12.88 -1.53 20.66
N GLN A 585 13.39 -2.47 21.45
CA GLN A 585 13.19 -3.91 21.27
C GLN A 585 12.44 -4.48 22.48
N PRO A 586 11.16 -4.10 22.69
CA PRO A 586 10.38 -4.55 23.86
C PRO A 586 10.09 -6.05 23.87
N LEU A 587 10.33 -6.72 22.74
CA LEU A 587 10.31 -8.18 22.60
C LEU A 587 11.71 -8.79 22.78
N GLU A 588 12.63 -8.08 23.42
CA GLU A 588 13.91 -8.61 23.85
C GLU A 588 14.08 -8.41 25.36
N VAL A 589 14.55 -9.45 26.05
CA VAL A 589 15.02 -9.36 27.44
C VAL A 589 16.48 -9.74 27.48
N THR A 590 17.33 -8.83 27.97
CA THR A 590 18.75 -9.08 28.19
C THR A 590 19.04 -9.38 29.66
N PHE A 591 19.91 -10.34 29.91
CA PHE A 591 20.37 -10.72 31.25
C PHE A 591 21.83 -10.30 31.43
N PRO A 592 22.16 -9.63 32.55
CA PRO A 592 23.53 -9.24 32.82
C PRO A 592 24.42 -10.48 32.94
N ALA A 593 25.71 -10.32 32.61
CA ALA A 593 26.69 -11.30 33.02
C ALA A 593 26.78 -11.29 34.55
N ASN A 594 26.54 -12.45 35.19
CA ASN A 594 26.94 -12.63 36.58
C ASN A 594 28.45 -12.32 36.65
N PRO A 595 28.87 -11.33 37.46
CA PRO A 595 30.25 -10.88 37.52
C PRO A 595 31.21 -11.95 38.05
#